data_AF-A0AAT9LGG4-F1
#
_entry.id   AF-A0AAT9LGG4-F1
#
_cell.length_a   1.000
_cell.length_b   1.000
_cell.length_c   1.000
_cell.angle_alpha   90.00
_cell.angle_beta   90.00
_cell.angle_gamma   90.00
#
_symmetry.space_group_name_H-M   'P 1'
#
loop_
_entity.id
_entity.type
_entity.pdbx_description
1 polymer ?
#
loop_
_entity_poly.entity_id
_entity_poly.type
_entity_poly.pdbx_seq_one_letter_code
_entity_poly.pdbx_strand_id
1 'polypeptide(L)'
;MLANLAKAPAHGYELRQRVEQGLGTTLSNNSLYPTLRRFTEAGAVTRTPQAQRGRPTRHVYEITDVGVEMLHDMLAELPDELAAEPAEFMARLANFDRLTIAERLAVLEARTRAVLARAARTDEHIASVDDDSWARIVLDQVLTRSHSELRWLETLRVRAAEPPLED
;
A
#
# COMPACT_ATOMS: atom_id res chain seq x y z
N MET A 1 -1.60 -6.33 -5.66
CA MET A 1 -2.14 -7.29 -6.66
C MET A 1 -3.25 -8.15 -6.05
N LEU A 2 -2.99 -8.86 -4.95
CA LEU A 2 -4.02 -9.66 -4.25
C LEU A 2 -5.29 -8.85 -3.94
N ALA A 3 -5.16 -7.63 -3.42
CA ALA A 3 -6.30 -6.74 -3.16
C ALA A 3 -7.19 -6.46 -4.40
N ASN A 4 -6.64 -6.49 -5.62
CA ASN A 4 -7.39 -6.34 -6.86
C ASN A 4 -8.06 -7.65 -7.29
N LEU A 5 -7.40 -8.79 -7.09
CA LEU A 5 -7.97 -10.12 -7.34
C LEU A 5 -9.08 -10.46 -6.35
N ALA A 6 -8.99 -9.98 -5.12
CA ALA A 6 -10.05 -10.06 -4.11
C ALA A 6 -11.31 -9.25 -4.46
N LYS A 7 -11.22 -8.30 -5.40
CA LYS A 7 -12.40 -7.59 -5.92
C LYS A 7 -13.07 -8.39 -7.05
N ALA A 8 -12.27 -8.92 -7.96
CA ALA A 8 -12.73 -9.78 -9.04
C ALA A 8 -11.55 -10.48 -9.73
N PRO A 9 -11.74 -11.71 -10.26
CA PRO A 9 -10.77 -12.34 -11.15
C PRO A 9 -10.39 -11.43 -12.32
N ALA A 10 -9.18 -11.64 -12.85
CA ALA A 10 -8.64 -10.78 -13.90
C ALA A 10 -7.65 -11.51 -14.79
N HIS A 11 -7.57 -11.08 -16.06
CA HIS A 11 -6.41 -11.37 -16.88
C HIS A 11 -5.19 -10.59 -16.40
N GLY A 12 -3.97 -11.10 -16.67
CA GLY A 12 -2.73 -10.41 -16.29
C GLY A 12 -2.66 -8.95 -16.77
N TYR A 13 -3.11 -8.67 -17.99
CA TYR A 13 -3.17 -7.30 -18.53
C TYR A 13 -4.17 -6.40 -17.78
N GLU A 14 -5.36 -6.92 -17.48
CA GLU A 14 -6.40 -6.18 -16.76
C GLU A 14 -5.98 -5.93 -15.31
N LEU A 15 -5.38 -6.93 -14.66
CA LEU A 15 -4.83 -6.80 -13.32
C LEU A 15 -3.76 -5.72 -13.28
N ARG A 16 -2.87 -5.68 -14.28
CA ARG A 16 -1.88 -4.61 -14.41
C ARG A 16 -2.55 -3.25 -14.45
N GLN A 17 -3.52 -3.06 -15.34
CA GLN A 17 -4.23 -1.80 -15.49
C GLN A 17 -4.93 -1.38 -14.19
N ARG A 18 -5.59 -2.31 -13.49
CA ARG A 18 -6.23 -2.04 -12.18
C ARG A 18 -5.21 -1.64 -11.11
N VAL A 19 -4.03 -2.28 -11.09
CA VAL A 19 -2.95 -1.94 -10.16
C VAL A 19 -2.35 -0.57 -10.48
N GLU A 20 -2.07 -0.28 -11.76
CA GLU A 20 -1.52 1.01 -12.19
C GLU A 20 -2.48 2.17 -11.88
N GLN A 21 -3.79 1.98 -12.09
CA GLN A 21 -4.82 2.95 -11.74
C GLN A 21 -4.86 3.25 -10.24
N GLY A 22 -4.70 2.23 -9.39
CA GLY A 22 -4.70 2.40 -7.94
C GLY A 22 -3.41 3.02 -7.38
N LEU A 23 -2.26 2.71 -7.98
CA LEU A 23 -0.96 3.22 -7.53
C LEU A 23 -0.58 4.59 -8.15
N GLY A 24 -1.24 4.98 -9.24
CA GLY A 24 -0.86 6.18 -10.00
C GLY A 24 0.50 6.08 -10.68
N THR A 25 1.04 4.87 -10.84
CA THR A 25 2.34 4.61 -11.48
C THR A 25 2.29 3.38 -12.38
N THR A 26 3.25 3.25 -13.27
CA THR A 26 3.34 2.12 -14.20
C THR A 26 3.93 0.88 -13.54
N LEU A 27 3.40 -0.29 -13.89
CA LEU A 27 3.85 -1.58 -13.40
C LEU A 27 4.48 -2.37 -14.54
N SER A 28 5.77 -2.67 -14.41
CA SER A 28 6.48 -3.45 -15.43
C SER A 28 6.03 -4.91 -15.43
N ASN A 29 6.01 -5.52 -16.62
CA ASN A 29 5.76 -6.96 -16.77
C ASN A 29 6.79 -7.80 -16.00
N ASN A 30 8.02 -7.29 -15.88
CA ASN A 30 9.11 -7.91 -15.11
C ASN A 30 8.86 -7.91 -13.60
N SER A 31 7.90 -7.12 -13.10
CA SER A 31 7.47 -7.16 -11.70
C SER A 31 6.17 -7.93 -11.54
N LEU A 32 5.20 -7.71 -12.46
CA LEU A 32 3.88 -8.32 -12.42
C LEU A 32 3.93 -9.86 -12.47
N TYR A 33 4.55 -10.42 -13.52
CA TYR A 33 4.48 -11.86 -13.76
C TYR A 33 5.31 -12.69 -12.77
N PRO A 34 6.52 -12.26 -12.35
CA PRO A 34 7.22 -12.95 -11.27
C PRO A 34 6.44 -12.94 -9.96
N THR A 35 5.76 -11.83 -9.64
CA THR A 35 4.91 -11.74 -8.44
C THR A 35 3.71 -12.68 -8.53
N LEU A 36 3.01 -12.71 -9.67
CA LEU A 36 1.91 -13.65 -9.91
C LEU A 36 2.36 -15.11 -9.84
N ARG A 37 3.54 -15.41 -10.36
CA ARG A 37 4.14 -16.74 -10.25
C ARG A 37 4.37 -17.11 -8.78
N ARG A 38 4.95 -16.23 -7.98
CA ARG A 38 5.15 -16.45 -6.53
C ARG A 38 3.82 -16.70 -5.81
N PHE A 39 2.77 -15.93 -6.11
CA PHE A 39 1.44 -16.17 -5.52
C PHE A 39 0.82 -17.49 -5.97
N THR A 40 1.06 -17.91 -7.21
CA THR A 40 0.59 -19.21 -7.69
C THR A 40 1.33 -20.35 -6.98
N GLU A 41 2.64 -20.24 -6.84
CA GLU A 41 3.49 -21.23 -6.15
C GLU A 41 3.16 -21.32 -4.65
N ALA A 42 2.78 -20.20 -4.03
CA ALA A 42 2.31 -20.16 -2.64
C ALA A 42 0.86 -20.63 -2.46
N GLY A 43 0.15 -20.98 -3.55
CA GLY A 43 -1.27 -21.37 -3.50
C GLY A 43 -2.23 -20.20 -3.23
N ALA A 44 -1.75 -18.96 -3.18
CA ALA A 44 -2.55 -17.75 -2.94
C ALA A 44 -3.40 -17.33 -4.16
N VAL A 45 -3.03 -17.78 -5.36
CA VAL A 45 -3.71 -17.44 -6.61
C VAL A 45 -3.79 -18.67 -7.51
N THR A 46 -4.96 -18.97 -8.07
CA THR A 46 -5.07 -19.94 -9.16
C THR A 46 -4.80 -19.28 -10.50
N ARG A 47 -4.32 -20.08 -11.46
CA ARG A 47 -4.05 -19.63 -12.83
C ARG A 47 -4.69 -20.58 -13.84
N THR A 48 -5.81 -20.17 -14.43
CA THR A 48 -6.59 -21.02 -15.34
C THR A 48 -6.41 -20.57 -16.79
N PRO A 49 -6.07 -21.47 -17.73
CA PRO A 49 -5.98 -21.13 -19.14
C PRO A 49 -7.37 -20.89 -19.73
N GLN A 50 -7.50 -19.81 -20.50
CA GLN A 50 -8.68 -19.50 -21.29
C GLN A 50 -8.30 -19.48 -22.76
N ALA A 51 -8.75 -20.51 -23.48
CA ALA A 51 -8.49 -20.66 -24.91
C ALA A 51 -9.19 -19.54 -25.70
N GLN A 52 -8.50 -19.02 -26.72
CA GLN A 52 -9.03 -18.01 -27.62
C GLN A 52 -8.86 -18.48 -29.05
N ARG A 53 -9.91 -18.39 -29.88
CA ARG A 53 -9.80 -18.74 -31.30
C ARG A 53 -8.88 -17.73 -32.00
N GLY A 54 -7.85 -18.23 -32.68
CA GLY A 54 -6.93 -17.43 -33.49
C GLY A 54 -6.04 -16.47 -32.69
N ARG A 55 -5.92 -16.63 -31.37
CA ARG A 55 -5.07 -15.81 -30.49
C ARG A 55 -4.36 -16.68 -29.46
N PRO A 56 -3.22 -16.23 -28.90
CA PRO A 56 -2.57 -16.93 -27.80
C PRO A 56 -3.51 -17.12 -26.60
N THR A 57 -3.42 -18.28 -25.96
CA THR A 57 -4.14 -18.58 -24.70
C THR A 57 -3.85 -17.51 -23.66
N ARG A 58 -4.90 -16.95 -23.06
CA ARG A 58 -4.76 -16.04 -21.91
C ARG A 58 -4.94 -16.84 -20.63
N HIS A 59 -4.45 -16.28 -19.52
CA HIS A 59 -4.68 -16.84 -18.21
C HIS A 59 -5.58 -15.90 -17.41
N VAL A 60 -6.56 -16.47 -16.72
CA VAL A 60 -7.33 -15.80 -15.67
C VAL A 60 -6.64 -16.12 -14.35
N TYR A 61 -6.44 -15.08 -13.54
CA TYR A 61 -5.95 -15.20 -12.18
C TYR A 61 -7.10 -14.93 -11.22
N GLU A 62 -7.20 -15.75 -10.19
CA GLU A 62 -8.24 -15.70 -9.17
C GLU A 62 -7.61 -15.95 -7.80
N ILE A 63 -8.02 -15.18 -6.80
CA ILE A 63 -7.49 -15.33 -5.44
C ILE A 63 -8.11 -16.57 -4.79
N THR A 64 -7.34 -17.29 -3.99
CA THR A 64 -7.83 -18.41 -3.17
C THR A 64 -8.09 -17.96 -1.73
N ASP A 65 -8.67 -18.82 -0.89
CA ASP A 65 -8.79 -18.55 0.54
C ASP A 65 -7.43 -18.30 1.19
N VAL A 66 -6.40 -19.09 0.83
CA VAL A 66 -5.00 -18.87 1.23
C VAL A 66 -4.52 -17.47 0.81
N GLY A 67 -4.91 -17.01 -0.37
CA GLY A 67 -4.55 -15.67 -0.84
C GLY A 67 -5.29 -14.55 -0.11
N VAL A 68 -6.53 -14.81 0.34
CA VAL A 68 -7.30 -13.86 1.16
C VAL A 68 -6.67 -13.72 2.54
N GLU A 69 -6.28 -14.83 3.18
CA GLU A 69 -5.53 -14.82 4.44
C GLU A 69 -4.19 -14.10 4.28
N MET A 70 -3.42 -14.46 3.24
CA MET A 70 -2.14 -13.80 2.95
C MET A 70 -2.31 -12.29 2.71
N LEU A 71 -3.37 -11.88 2.00
CA LEU A 71 -3.67 -10.47 1.80
C LEU A 71 -3.99 -9.78 3.14
N HIS A 72 -4.80 -10.41 3.99
CA HIS A 72 -5.15 -9.87 5.29
C HIS A 72 -3.90 -9.65 6.15
N ASP A 73 -3.03 -10.67 6.27
CA ASP A 73 -1.79 -10.58 7.04
C ASP A 73 -0.87 -9.46 6.52
N MET A 74 -0.70 -9.38 5.19
CA MET A 74 0.06 -8.30 4.55
C MET A 74 -0.51 -6.91 4.85
N LEU A 75 -1.82 -6.77 5.01
CA LEU A 75 -2.47 -5.50 5.29
C LEU A 75 -2.41 -5.13 6.78
N ALA A 76 -2.61 -6.12 7.66
CA ALA A 76 -2.63 -5.96 9.11
C ALA A 76 -1.24 -5.64 9.68
N GLU A 77 -0.19 -6.22 9.10
CA GLU A 77 1.19 -5.97 9.50
C GLU A 77 1.82 -4.87 8.63
N LEU A 78 2.27 -3.79 9.26
CA LEU A 78 3.07 -2.74 8.63
C LEU A 78 4.44 -2.63 9.34
N PRO A 79 5.48 -3.33 8.82
CA PRO A 79 6.84 -3.21 9.33
C PRO A 79 7.38 -1.79 9.24
N ASP A 80 8.29 -1.42 10.13
CA ASP A 80 8.83 -0.05 10.24
C ASP A 80 9.50 0.44 8.95
N GLU A 81 10.19 -0.45 8.24
CA GLU A 81 10.85 -0.15 6.98
C GLU A 81 9.81 0.25 5.91
N LEU A 82 8.69 -0.46 5.85
CA LEU A 82 7.60 -0.17 4.93
C LEU A 82 6.74 1.01 5.41
N ALA A 83 6.66 1.23 6.72
CA ALA A 83 5.91 2.34 7.30
C ALA A 83 6.48 3.71 6.88
N ALA A 84 7.76 3.79 6.51
CA ALA A 84 8.38 4.97 5.94
C ALA A 84 7.90 5.28 4.51
N GLU A 85 7.48 4.28 3.75
CA GLU A 85 7.06 4.39 2.36
C GLU A 85 5.60 4.83 2.24
N PRO A 86 5.30 6.03 1.71
CA PRO A 86 3.92 6.52 1.61
C PRO A 86 3.01 5.59 0.81
N ALA A 87 3.52 4.94 -0.23
CA ALA A 87 2.75 4.03 -1.08
C ALA A 87 2.27 2.79 -0.31
N GLU A 88 3.09 2.23 0.58
CA GLU A 88 2.76 1.07 1.42
C GLU A 88 1.68 1.40 2.45
N PHE A 89 1.75 2.59 3.05
CA PHE A 89 0.71 3.09 3.94
C PHE A 89 -0.60 3.34 3.20
N MET A 90 -0.57 4.04 2.06
CA MET A 90 -1.76 4.34 1.28
C MET A 90 -2.46 3.07 0.76
N ALA A 91 -1.68 2.06 0.37
CA ALA A 91 -2.22 0.76 -0.03
C ALA A 91 -2.99 0.08 1.10
N ARG A 92 -2.50 0.16 2.36
CA ARG A 92 -3.22 -0.37 3.53
C ARG A 92 -4.45 0.44 3.84
N LEU A 93 -4.34 1.77 3.89
CA LEU A 93 -5.46 2.68 4.15
C LEU A 93 -6.63 2.45 3.19
N ALA A 94 -6.35 2.24 1.90
CA ALA A 94 -7.37 1.95 0.87
C ALA A 94 -8.09 0.59 1.05
N ASN A 95 -7.66 -0.24 2.00
CA ASN A 95 -8.23 -1.55 2.30
C ASN A 95 -8.60 -1.71 3.79
N PHE A 96 -8.74 -0.61 4.54
CA PHE A 96 -9.12 -0.66 5.97
C PHE A 96 -10.45 -1.37 6.23
N ASP A 97 -11.36 -1.38 5.27
CA ASP A 97 -12.64 -2.12 5.38
C ASP A 97 -12.44 -3.64 5.58
N ARG A 98 -11.26 -4.17 5.24
CA ARG A 98 -10.89 -5.58 5.46
C ARG A 98 -10.16 -5.84 6.78
N LEU A 99 -9.87 -4.80 7.55
CA LEU A 99 -9.13 -4.89 8.81
C LEU A 99 -10.05 -4.60 9.99
N THR A 100 -9.76 -5.23 11.11
CA THR A 100 -10.36 -4.90 12.41
C THR A 100 -9.92 -3.51 12.87
N ILE A 101 -10.67 -2.92 13.81
CA ILE A 101 -10.30 -1.63 14.42
C ILE A 101 -8.88 -1.68 15.01
N ALA A 102 -8.54 -2.77 15.71
CA ALA A 102 -7.21 -2.92 16.32
C ALA A 102 -6.08 -2.89 15.28
N GLU A 103 -6.26 -3.57 14.14
CA GLU A 103 -5.26 -3.60 13.07
C GLU A 103 -5.15 -2.26 12.35
N ARG A 104 -6.28 -1.57 12.10
CA ARG A 104 -6.26 -0.21 11.54
C ARG A 104 -5.44 0.74 12.42
N LEU A 105 -5.66 0.67 13.73
CA LEU A 105 -4.94 1.49 14.71
C LEU A 105 -3.44 1.15 14.74
N ALA A 106 -3.08 -0.13 14.66
CA ALA A 106 -1.68 -0.57 14.60
C ALA A 106 -0.96 -0.02 13.33
N VAL A 107 -1.61 -0.07 12.17
CA VAL A 107 -1.09 0.50 10.92
C VAL A 107 -0.89 2.01 11.04
N LEU A 108 -1.87 2.73 11.61
CA LEU A 108 -1.77 4.17 11.85
C LEU A 108 -0.66 4.51 12.84
N GLU A 109 -0.45 3.70 13.87
CA GLU A 109 0.63 3.86 14.83
C GLU A 109 2.00 3.68 14.19
N ALA A 110 2.20 2.62 13.39
CA ALA A 110 3.43 2.40 12.64
C ALA A 110 3.77 3.58 11.73
N ARG A 111 2.78 4.07 10.96
CA ARG A 111 2.99 5.26 10.11
C ARG A 111 3.30 6.52 10.93
N THR A 112 2.62 6.72 12.05
CA THR A 112 2.86 7.87 12.93
C THR A 112 4.30 7.86 13.46
N ARG A 113 4.80 6.70 13.93
CA ARG A 113 6.20 6.56 14.37
C ARG A 113 7.18 6.89 13.24
N ALA A 114 6.95 6.39 12.03
CA ALA A 114 7.81 6.65 10.88
C ALA A 114 7.85 8.14 10.51
N VAL A 115 6.70 8.83 10.52
CA VAL A 115 6.61 10.27 10.21
C VAL A 115 7.24 11.13 11.30
N LEU A 116 7.04 10.80 12.58
CA LEU A 116 7.71 11.47 13.71
C LEU A 116 9.22 11.33 13.61
N ALA A 117 9.73 10.13 13.34
CA ALA A 117 11.16 9.90 13.17
C ALA A 117 11.74 10.70 11.98
N ARG A 118 11.00 10.84 10.87
CA ARG A 118 11.40 11.69 9.73
C ARG A 118 11.42 13.18 10.11
N ALA A 119 10.40 13.64 10.85
CA ALA A 119 10.32 15.03 11.30
C ALA A 119 11.49 15.38 12.22
N ALA A 120 11.79 14.55 13.22
CA ALA A 120 12.90 14.73 14.14
C ALA A 120 14.26 14.82 13.41
N ARG A 121 14.53 13.88 12.48
CA ARG A 121 15.75 13.94 11.66
C ARG A 121 15.82 15.23 10.85
N THR A 122 14.69 15.69 10.29
CA THR A 122 14.66 16.92 9.47
C THR A 122 14.95 18.15 10.34
N ASP A 123 14.39 18.20 11.54
CA ASP A 123 14.61 19.26 12.53
C ASP A 123 16.10 19.36 12.95
N GLU A 124 16.74 18.21 13.19
CA GLU A 124 18.18 18.13 13.46
C GLU A 124 19.02 18.68 12.29
N HIS A 125 18.63 18.39 11.04
CA HIS A 125 19.34 18.91 9.86
C HIS A 125 19.14 20.42 9.70
N ILE A 126 17.94 20.93 10.01
CA ILE A 126 17.62 22.35 9.98
C ILE A 126 18.57 23.13 10.90
N ALA A 127 18.84 22.62 12.09
CA ALA A 127 19.74 23.27 13.06
C ALA A 127 21.21 23.36 12.58
N SER A 128 21.57 22.65 11.51
CA SER A 128 22.93 22.58 10.97
C SER A 128 23.14 23.38 9.67
N VAL A 129 22.10 24.01 9.13
CA VAL A 129 22.18 24.77 7.86
C VAL A 129 21.93 26.26 8.09
N ASP A 130 22.53 27.11 7.26
CA ASP A 130 22.28 28.56 7.29
C ASP A 130 20.81 28.86 6.94
N ASP A 131 20.19 29.79 7.67
CA ASP A 131 18.78 30.15 7.50
C ASP A 131 18.43 30.68 6.10
N ASP A 132 19.34 31.42 5.46
CA ASP A 132 19.11 31.97 4.11
C ASP A 132 19.45 30.99 2.97
N SER A 133 19.78 29.73 3.30
CA SER A 133 20.17 28.73 2.30
C SER A 133 18.97 28.12 1.57
N TRP A 134 19.15 27.77 0.30
CA TRP A 134 18.16 26.98 -0.44
C TRP A 134 17.88 25.62 0.22
N ALA A 135 18.87 25.05 0.92
CA ALA A 135 18.71 23.82 1.69
C ALA A 135 17.71 24.02 2.84
N ARG A 136 17.77 25.14 3.57
CA ARG A 136 16.82 25.51 4.62
C ARG A 136 15.38 25.48 4.10
N ILE A 137 15.13 26.14 2.96
CA ILE A 137 13.80 26.20 2.32
C ILE A 137 13.26 24.80 2.02
N VAL A 138 14.11 23.90 1.49
CA VAL A 138 13.71 22.52 1.19
C VAL A 138 13.39 21.75 2.48
N LEU A 139 14.23 21.86 3.51
CA LEU A 139 14.01 21.16 4.78
C LEU A 139 12.75 21.65 5.49
N ASP A 140 12.46 22.96 5.48
CA ASP A 140 11.21 23.51 6.01
C ASP A 140 9.98 22.94 5.30
N GLN A 141 10.05 22.78 3.97
CA GLN A 141 8.97 22.19 3.20
C GLN A 141 8.76 20.70 3.55
N VAL A 142 9.85 19.96 3.82
CA VAL A 142 9.80 18.56 4.26
C VAL A 142 9.21 18.44 5.67
N LEU A 143 9.63 19.30 6.60
CA LEU A 143 9.11 19.35 7.97
C LEU A 143 7.61 19.72 7.98
N THR A 144 7.24 20.74 7.20
CA THR A 144 5.84 21.17 7.03
C THR A 144 4.95 20.04 6.52
N ARG A 145 5.42 19.26 5.52
CA ARG A 145 4.69 18.09 5.03
C ARG A 145 4.54 17.02 6.10
N SER A 146 5.59 16.76 6.88
CA SER A 146 5.52 15.80 7.98
C SER A 146 4.51 16.21 9.05
N HIS A 147 4.48 17.48 9.46
CA HIS A 147 3.49 18.00 10.40
C HIS A 147 2.07 17.95 9.84
N SER A 148 1.88 18.25 8.56
CA SER A 148 0.57 18.13 7.91
C SER A 148 0.08 16.70 7.88
N GLU A 149 0.98 15.75 7.60
CA GLU A 149 0.66 14.33 7.58
C GLU A 149 0.30 13.83 8.99
N LEU A 150 1.02 14.24 10.04
CA LEU A 150 0.67 13.88 11.42
C LEU A 150 -0.72 14.36 11.82
N ARG A 151 -1.10 15.59 11.45
CA ARG A 151 -2.47 16.08 11.67
C ARG A 151 -3.51 15.23 10.94
N TRP A 152 -3.23 14.85 9.70
CA TRP A 152 -4.14 13.99 8.95
C TRP A 152 -4.25 12.59 9.56
N LEU A 153 -3.14 11.99 10.01
CA LEU A 153 -3.14 10.70 10.71
C LEU A 153 -4.01 10.74 11.98
N GLU A 154 -4.01 11.85 12.71
CA GLU A 154 -4.89 12.02 13.87
C GLU A 154 -6.38 12.01 13.46
N THR A 155 -6.74 12.70 12.38
CA THR A 155 -8.12 12.64 11.86
C THR A 155 -8.51 11.22 11.41
N LEU A 156 -7.56 10.45 10.87
CA LEU A 156 -7.78 9.07 10.47
C LEU A 156 -7.95 8.14 11.68
N ARG A 157 -7.23 8.37 12.78
CA ARG A 157 -7.39 7.58 14.02
C ARG A 157 -8.79 7.67 14.57
N VAL A 158 -9.37 8.88 14.59
CA VAL A 158 -10.77 9.08 15.00
C VAL A 158 -11.72 8.27 14.12
N ARG A 159 -11.59 8.37 12.80
CA ARG A 159 -12.42 7.63 11.84
C ARG A 159 -12.22 6.11 11.92
N ALA A 160 -10.97 5.66 12.10
CA ALA A 160 -10.62 4.25 12.11
C ALA A 160 -11.14 3.50 13.34
N ALA A 161 -11.44 4.23 14.42
CA ALA A 161 -12.06 3.72 15.64
C ALA A 161 -13.57 3.45 15.49
N GLU A 162 -14.20 3.90 14.40
CA GLU A 162 -15.59 3.60 14.10
C GLU A 162 -15.71 2.17 13.49
N PRO A 163 -16.73 1.39 13.87
CA PRO A 163 -16.99 0.11 13.21
C PRO A 163 -17.24 0.32 11.71
N PRO A 164 -16.83 -0.61 10.83
CA PRO A 164 -17.19 -0.53 9.42
C PRO A 164 -18.71 -0.40 9.29
N LEU A 165 -19.19 0.42 8.35
CA LEU A 165 -20.61 0.49 8.01
C LEU A 165 -21.04 -0.92 7.58
N GLU A 166 -22.00 -1.50 8.28
CA GLU A 166 -22.62 -2.76 7.87
C GLU A 166 -23.39 -2.52 6.56
N ASP A 167 -23.08 -3.32 5.52
CA ASP A 167 -23.86 -3.43 4.28
C ASP A 167 -25.02 -4.43 4.45
#